data_AF-A0A6N6SW77-F1
#
_entry.id   AF-A0A6N6SW77-F1
#
_cell.length_a   1.000
_cell.length_b   1.000
_cell.length_c   1.000
_cell.angle_alpha   90.00
_cell.angle_beta   90.00
_cell.angle_gamma   90.00
#
_symmetry.space_group_name_H-M   'P 1'
#
loop_
_entity.id
_entity.type
_entity.pdbx_description
1 polymer ?
#
loop_
_entity_poly.entity_id
_entity_poly.type
_entity_poly.pdbx_seq_one_letter_code
_entity_poly.pdbx_strand_id
1 'polypeptide(L)'
;MNQPLQSLPPGIAMHDPTPQIIAILAQYVREPGYPIAMEVPLSDLEIDRLDLPMIVLDVEDAFAIQVPYNEEIESFATVGALVACVRSGLEARAARPLAAAPRKKRRPWMSTVAERRR
;
A
#
# COMPACT_ATOMS: atom_id res chain seq x y z
N MET A 1 -6.62 -43.41 3.62
CA MET A 1 -6.26 -42.14 4.28
C MET A 1 -5.72 -41.21 3.21
N ASN A 2 -6.59 -40.42 2.57
CA ASN A 2 -6.18 -39.39 1.63
C ASN A 2 -6.77 -38.08 2.15
N GLN A 3 -5.91 -37.22 2.70
CA GLN A 3 -6.26 -35.84 3.03
C GLN A 3 -6.33 -35.08 1.69
N PRO A 4 -7.46 -34.44 1.33
CA PRO A 4 -7.50 -33.61 0.15
C PRO A 4 -6.62 -32.37 0.37
N LEU A 5 -5.83 -32.04 -0.65
CA LEU A 5 -5.07 -30.81 -0.77
C LEU A 5 -5.97 -29.64 -0.35
N GLN A 6 -5.59 -28.96 0.73
CA GLN A 6 -6.21 -27.71 1.13
C GLN A 6 -6.09 -26.74 -0.05
N SER A 7 -7.22 -26.49 -0.72
CA SER A 7 -7.39 -25.37 -1.62
C SER A 7 -7.05 -24.11 -0.84
N LEU A 8 -5.96 -23.44 -1.24
CA LEU A 8 -5.63 -22.09 -0.81
C LEU A 8 -6.89 -21.21 -0.92
N PRO A 9 -7.19 -20.37 0.09
CA PRO A 9 -8.35 -19.49 0.01
C PRO A 9 -8.16 -18.50 -1.17
N PRO A 10 -9.13 -18.33 -2.07
CA PRO A 10 -9.15 -17.22 -3.01
C PRO A 10 -9.54 -15.98 -2.22
N GLY A 11 -8.54 -15.25 -1.69
CA GLY A 11 -8.84 -14.34 -0.59
C GLY A 11 -7.87 -13.22 -0.32
N ILE A 12 -7.25 -12.64 -1.35
CA ILE A 12 -7.08 -11.18 -1.46
C ILE A 12 -7.20 -10.92 -2.96
N ALA A 13 -8.31 -10.32 -3.41
CA ALA A 13 -8.29 -9.69 -4.72
C ALA A 13 -7.25 -8.56 -4.59
N MET A 14 -6.01 -8.85 -4.98
CA MET A 14 -4.93 -7.88 -5.00
C MET A 14 -5.31 -6.91 -6.10
N HIS A 15 -6.04 -5.86 -5.72
CA HIS A 15 -6.51 -4.86 -6.66
C HIS A 15 -5.28 -4.31 -7.37
N ASP A 16 -5.29 -4.35 -8.70
CA ASP A 16 -4.18 -3.87 -9.49
C ASP A 16 -3.89 -2.41 -9.11
N PRO A 17 -2.69 -2.07 -8.59
CA PRO A 17 -2.36 -0.70 -8.20
C PRO A 17 -2.06 0.19 -9.40
N THR A 18 -1.85 -0.39 -10.58
CA THR A 18 -1.49 0.31 -11.83
C THR A 18 -2.36 1.54 -12.13
N PRO A 19 -3.70 1.45 -12.23
CA PRO A 19 -4.54 2.61 -12.58
C PRO A 19 -4.43 3.76 -11.57
N GLN A 20 -4.26 3.44 -10.29
CA GLN A 20 -4.14 4.44 -9.24
C GLN A 20 -2.76 5.12 -9.25
N ILE A 21 -1.69 4.36 -9.50
CA ILE A 21 -0.35 4.92 -9.68
C ILE A 21 -0.31 5.86 -10.89
N ILE A 22 -0.91 5.43 -12.02
CA ILE A 22 -1.03 6.28 -13.21
C ILE A 22 -1.79 7.57 -12.89
N ALA A 23 -2.88 7.49 -12.12
CA ALA A 23 -3.66 8.66 -11.71
C ALA A 23 -2.89 9.62 -10.78
N ILE A 24 -2.01 9.09 -9.92
CA ILE A 24 -1.11 9.93 -9.11
C ILE A 24 -0.09 10.61 -10.02
N LEU A 25 0.63 9.85 -10.83
CA LEU A 25 1.63 10.41 -11.76
C LEU A 25 1.03 11.48 -12.68
N ALA A 26 -0.18 11.25 -13.21
CA ALA A 26 -0.88 12.20 -14.08
C ALA A 26 -1.18 13.56 -13.43
N GLN A 27 -1.19 13.67 -12.10
CA GLN A 27 -1.35 14.95 -11.40
C GLN A 27 -0.10 15.82 -11.47
N TYR A 28 1.06 15.20 -11.69
CA TYR A 28 2.37 15.85 -11.72
C TYR A 28 2.94 15.99 -13.13
N VAL A 29 2.33 15.34 -14.13
CA VAL A 29 2.70 15.52 -15.54
C VAL A 29 2.34 16.94 -15.98
N ARG A 30 3.30 17.60 -16.64
CA ARG A 30 3.15 18.97 -17.15
C ARG A 30 2.08 19.10 -18.24
N GLU A 31 2.02 18.14 -19.15
CA GLU A 31 1.04 18.10 -20.24
C GLU A 31 -0.16 17.18 -19.93
N PRO A 32 -1.37 17.74 -19.74
CA PRO A 32 -2.56 16.94 -19.51
C PRO A 32 -2.86 16.04 -20.72
N GLY A 33 -2.99 14.74 -20.48
CA GLY A 33 -3.30 13.75 -21.53
C GLY A 33 -2.08 13.07 -22.15
N TYR A 34 -0.87 13.33 -21.65
CA TYR A 34 0.30 12.54 -22.02
C TYR A 34 0.07 11.05 -21.67
N PRO A 35 0.33 10.12 -22.60
CA PRO A 35 0.11 8.70 -22.36
C PRO A 35 1.15 8.13 -21.38
N ILE A 36 0.70 7.79 -20.17
CA ILE A 36 1.53 7.14 -19.16
C ILE A 36 1.40 5.62 -19.32
N ALA A 37 2.41 4.98 -19.91
CA ALA A 37 2.51 3.52 -20.06
C ALA A 37 3.64 2.95 -19.18
N MET A 38 3.64 1.62 -18.95
CA MET A 38 4.59 0.98 -18.01
C MET A 38 6.05 1.06 -18.48
N GLU A 39 6.25 1.06 -19.78
CA GLU A 39 7.54 1.17 -20.46
C GLU A 39 8.09 2.60 -20.47
N VAL A 40 7.27 3.60 -20.17
CA VAL A 40 7.68 5.00 -20.21
C VAL A 40 8.64 5.30 -19.06
N PRO A 41 9.81 5.90 -19.34
CA PRO A 41 10.70 6.40 -18.30
C PRO A 41 10.05 7.50 -17.47
N LEU A 42 10.26 7.52 -16.16
CA LEU A 42 9.75 8.62 -15.32
C LEU A 42 10.35 9.98 -15.71
N SER A 43 11.56 9.99 -16.27
CA SER A 43 12.21 11.18 -16.84
C SER A 43 11.46 11.76 -18.04
N ASP A 44 10.74 10.91 -18.79
CA ASP A 44 10.08 11.28 -20.04
C ASP A 44 8.66 11.81 -19.78
N LEU A 45 8.16 11.67 -18.55
CA LEU A 45 6.87 12.21 -18.10
C LEU A 45 6.91 13.72 -17.83
N GLU A 46 8.06 14.37 -18.03
CA GLU A 46 8.28 15.81 -17.78
C GLU A 46 7.85 16.28 -16.38
N ILE A 47 7.95 15.39 -15.39
CA ILE A 47 7.69 15.68 -13.98
C ILE A 47 8.88 16.47 -13.42
N ASP A 48 8.62 17.50 -12.62
CA ASP A 48 9.70 18.23 -11.94
C ASP A 48 10.39 17.30 -10.93
N ARG A 49 11.72 17.34 -10.89
CA ARG A 49 12.50 16.59 -9.89
C ARG A 49 12.11 16.98 -8.46
N LEU A 50 11.67 18.22 -8.26
CA LEU A 50 11.19 18.71 -6.97
C LEU A 50 9.86 18.07 -6.54
N ASP A 51 9.09 17.53 -7.48
CA ASP A 51 7.81 16.85 -7.21
C ASP A 51 7.99 15.36 -6.89
N LEU A 52 9.17 14.77 -7.19
CA LEU A 52 9.44 13.36 -6.94
C LEU A 52 9.23 12.94 -5.46
N PRO A 53 9.71 13.70 -4.45
CA PRO A 53 9.43 13.37 -3.05
C PRO A 53 7.93 13.41 -2.73
N MET A 54 7.15 14.29 -3.35
CA MET A 54 5.71 14.38 -3.13
C MET A 54 4.97 13.20 -3.75
N ILE A 55 5.36 12.79 -4.96
CA ILE A 55 4.84 11.59 -5.62
C ILE A 55 5.10 10.34 -4.77
N VAL A 56 6.31 10.20 -4.21
CA VAL A 56 6.63 9.08 -3.32
C VAL A 56 5.72 9.08 -2.10
N LEU A 57 5.52 10.24 -1.46
CA LEU A 57 4.61 10.36 -0.31
C LEU A 57 3.16 10.02 -0.66
N ASP A 58 2.64 10.51 -1.78
CA ASP A 58 1.27 10.21 -2.23
C ASP A 58 1.08 8.71 -2.52
N VAL A 59 2.09 8.07 -3.11
CA VAL A 59 2.08 6.62 -3.35
C VAL A 59 2.13 5.85 -2.03
N GLU A 60 2.99 6.25 -1.08
CA GLU A 60 3.07 5.62 0.23
C GLU A 60 1.75 5.73 1.00
N ASP A 61 1.11 6.90 0.99
CA ASP A 61 -0.19 7.13 1.64
C ASP A 61 -1.31 6.33 0.97
N ALA A 62 -1.37 6.36 -0.37
CA ALA A 62 -2.39 5.67 -1.15
C ALA A 62 -2.40 4.15 -0.93
N PHE A 63 -1.23 3.54 -0.77
CA PHE A 63 -1.08 2.08 -0.62
C PHE A 63 -0.74 1.63 0.80
N ALA A 64 -0.53 2.57 1.73
CA ALA A 64 -0.07 2.33 3.09
C ALA A 64 1.18 1.42 3.15
N ILE A 65 2.12 1.66 2.24
CA ILE A 65 3.42 0.95 2.14
C ILE A 65 4.57 1.89 2.51
N GLN A 66 5.77 1.34 2.63
CA GLN A 66 6.99 2.14 2.64
C GLN A 66 7.81 1.81 1.41
N VAL A 67 8.12 2.83 0.63
CA VAL A 67 8.99 2.73 -0.53
C VAL A 67 10.40 3.09 -0.07
N PRO A 68 11.41 2.23 -0.27
CA PRO A 68 12.78 2.58 0.06
C PRO A 68 13.22 3.79 -0.75
N TYR A 69 13.38 4.92 -0.08
CA TYR A 69 13.95 6.13 -0.67
C TYR A 69 15.48 6.01 -0.59
N ASN A 70 16.11 5.50 -1.64
CA ASN A 70 17.56 5.65 -1.82
C ASN A 70 17.85 7.05 -2.38
N GLU A 71 19.08 7.53 -2.22
CA GLU A 71 19.51 8.84 -2.72
C GLU A 71 19.35 8.98 -4.26
N GLU A 72 19.10 7.87 -4.94
CA GLU A 72 18.74 7.79 -6.35
C GLU A 72 17.27 7.42 -6.53
N ILE A 73 16.30 8.31 -6.24
CA ILE A 73 14.95 8.16 -6.82
C ILE A 73 15.04 8.05 -8.36
N GLU A 74 16.12 8.58 -8.94
CA GLU A 74 16.52 8.39 -10.33
C GLU A 74 16.66 6.90 -10.74
N SER A 75 16.79 5.96 -9.79
CA SER A 75 16.83 4.50 -10.08
C SER A 75 15.46 3.93 -10.47
N PHE A 76 14.34 4.66 -10.33
CA PHE A 76 13.08 4.24 -10.94
C PHE A 76 13.13 4.52 -12.44
N ALA A 77 13.70 3.57 -13.18
CA ALA A 77 13.92 3.70 -14.61
C ALA A 77 12.61 3.91 -15.39
N THR A 78 11.49 3.31 -14.96
CA THR A 78 10.20 3.36 -15.67
C THR A 78 9.00 3.34 -14.72
N VAL A 79 7.82 3.73 -15.23
CA VAL A 79 6.54 3.60 -14.52
C VAL A 79 6.32 2.15 -14.06
N GLY A 80 6.68 1.16 -14.88
CA GLY A 80 6.59 -0.25 -14.54
C GLY A 80 7.46 -0.65 -13.35
N ALA A 81 8.65 -0.05 -13.20
CA ALA A 81 9.51 -0.28 -12.04
C ALA A 81 8.87 0.25 -10.75
N LEU A 82 8.22 1.42 -10.82
CA LEU A 82 7.46 1.97 -9.70
C LEU A 82 6.28 1.06 -9.33
N VAL A 83 5.50 0.61 -10.31
CA VAL A 83 4.39 -0.34 -10.08
C VAL A 83 4.88 -1.65 -9.46
N ALA A 84 6.00 -2.20 -9.94
CA ALA A 84 6.59 -3.41 -9.38
C ALA A 84 7.06 -3.21 -7.92
N CYS A 85 7.63 -2.04 -7.61
CA CYS A 85 8.02 -1.67 -6.26
C CYS A 85 6.79 -1.63 -5.33
N VAL A 86 5.71 -0.94 -5.75
CA VAL A 86 4.46 -0.85 -4.97
C VAL A 86 3.85 -2.24 -4.75
N ARG A 87 3.79 -3.07 -5.79
CA ARG A 87 3.31 -4.46 -5.68
C ARG A 87 4.11 -5.25 -4.65
N SER A 88 5.45 -5.15 -4.70
CA SER A 88 6.32 -5.82 -3.73
C SER A 88 6.08 -5.31 -2.30
N GLY A 89 5.86 -4.00 -2.12
CA GLY A 89 5.49 -3.41 -0.83
C GLY A 89 4.15 -3.90 -0.31
N LEU A 90 3.14 -4.02 -1.18
CA LEU A 90 1.82 -4.56 -0.84
C LEU A 90 1.90 -6.03 -0.43
N GLU A 91 2.67 -6.84 -1.15
CA GLU A 91 2.91 -8.25 -0.83
C GLU A 91 3.65 -8.39 0.50
N ALA A 92 4.70 -7.60 0.74
CA ALA A 92 5.43 -7.58 2.00
C ALA A 92 4.54 -7.17 3.18
N ARG A 93 3.65 -6.19 2.98
CA ARG A 93 2.65 -5.76 3.96
C ARG A 93 1.62 -6.85 4.23
N ALA A 94 1.14 -7.55 3.20
CA ALA A 94 0.21 -8.67 3.36
C ALA A 94 0.86 -9.86 4.09
N ALA A 95 2.14 -10.11 3.85
CA ALA A 95 2.92 -11.15 4.53
C ALA A 95 3.22 -10.80 6.01
N ARG A 96 3.22 -9.51 6.36
CA ARG A 96 3.33 -9.07 7.75
C ARG A 96 1.96 -9.25 8.43
N PRO A 97 1.83 -10.13 9.44
CA PRO A 97 0.60 -10.21 10.19
C PRO A 97 0.36 -8.83 10.80
N LEU A 98 -0.78 -8.19 10.50
CA LEU A 98 -1.31 -7.09 11.29
C LEU A 98 -1.21 -7.53 12.74
N ALA A 99 -0.27 -6.95 13.50
CA ALA A 99 -0.07 -7.29 14.89
C ALA A 99 -1.43 -7.17 15.56
N ALA A 100 -2.05 -8.31 15.86
CA ALA A 100 -3.40 -8.35 16.37
C ALA A 100 -3.36 -7.55 17.67
N ALA A 101 -4.01 -6.38 17.68
CA ALA A 101 -4.06 -5.52 18.85
C ALA A 101 -4.46 -6.40 20.04
N PRO A 102 -3.74 -6.35 21.18
CA PRO A 102 -4.10 -7.18 22.32
C PRO A 102 -5.53 -6.79 22.70
N ARG A 103 -6.47 -7.72 22.49
CA ARG A 103 -7.83 -7.60 22.98
C ARG A 103 -7.73 -7.45 24.50
N LYS A 104 -7.69 -6.21 24.99
CA LYS A 104 -7.77 -5.92 26.42
C LYS A 104 -9.09 -6.52 26.87
N LYS A 105 -9.01 -7.68 27.56
CA LYS A 105 -10.15 -8.33 28.19
C LYS A 105 -10.87 -7.24 28.98
N ARG A 106 -12.09 -6.90 28.56
CA ARG A 106 -12.96 -6.00 29.32
C ARG A 106 -13.08 -6.63 30.70
N ARG A 107 -12.44 -6.03 31.70
CA ARG A 107 -12.78 -6.31 33.08
C ARG A 107 -14.30 -6.08 33.19
N PRO A 108 -15.07 -7.02 33.75
CA PRO A 108 -16.50 -6.81 33.91
C PRO A 108 -16.68 -5.65 34.89
N TRP A 109 -16.96 -4.49 34.32
CA TRP A 109 -17.43 -3.32 35.01
C TRP A 109 -18.81 -3.68 35.57
N MET A 110 -18.96 -3.53 36.89
CA MET A 110 -20.09 -3.94 37.75
C MET A 110 -20.06 -5.38 38.29
N SER A 111 -19.19 -5.59 39.29
CA SER A 111 -19.50 -6.47 40.41
C SER A 111 -19.44 -5.68 41.72
N THR A 112 -20.38 -4.75 41.87
CA THR A 112 -20.85 -4.32 43.19
C THR A 112 -22.37 -4.26 43.08
N VAL A 113 -22.98 -5.44 43.17
CA VAL A 113 -24.39 -5.53 43.54
C VAL A 113 -24.48 -4.89 44.93
N ALA A 114 -25.24 -3.80 45.00
CA ALA A 114 -25.58 -3.14 46.24
C ALA A 114 -26.48 -4.09 47.05
N GLU A 115 -25.87 -4.99 47.82
CA GLU A 115 -26.56 -5.82 48.80
C GLU A 115 -26.18 -5.32 50.20
N ARG A 116 -26.94 -4.33 50.70
CA ARG A 116 -27.54 -4.49 52.03
C ARG A 116 -28.71 -3.52 52.21
N ARG A 117 -29.89 -4.11 52.17
CA ARG A 117 -31.17 -3.55 52.62
C ARG A 117 -31.16 -3.37 54.14
N ARG A 118 -31.87 -2.31 54.57
CA ARG A 118 -32.60 -2.07 55.84
C ARG A 118 -31.87 -2.26 57.17
#